data_AF-A0A6G1IGC8-F1
#
_entry.id   AF-A0A6G1IGC8-F1
#
_cell.length_a   1.000
_cell.length_b   1.000
_cell.length_c   1.000
_cell.angle_alpha   90.00
_cell.angle_beta   90.00
_cell.angle_gamma   90.00
#
_symmetry.space_group_name_H-M   'P 1'
#
loop_
_entity.id
_entity.type
_entity.pdbx_description
1 polymer ?
#
loop_
_entity_poly.entity_id
_entity_poly.type
_entity_poly.pdbx_seq_one_letter_code
_entity_poly.pdbx_strand_id
1 'polypeptide(L)'
;MPHTLPIHTLNATIGILCVIILALTAHASTLADALQDADTQSADAMPADVRATSFDILYWPGVGGIVDCLLFIWVCVGRRKTTGNKRVWTAAVLFVASFIVVRPLVVLIYTFAENARGGTVEGWACMADGSTAGNAWGMRKRVLCREGRAARWLLVPVLVGAVGMLGCVCWGEWVGRKKTAEGEGLS
;
A
#
# COMPACT_ATOMS: atom_id res chain seq x y z
N MET A 1 9.24 -28.40 -1.16
CA MET A 1 8.96 -26.98 -0.80
C MET A 1 7.58 -26.57 -1.33
N PRO A 2 6.47 -27.06 -0.75
CA PRO A 2 5.12 -26.76 -1.27
C PRO A 2 4.60 -25.35 -0.90
N HIS A 3 5.27 -24.61 -0.02
CA HIS A 3 4.78 -23.32 0.50
C HIS A 3 5.27 -22.08 -0.25
N THR A 4 6.08 -22.21 -1.32
CA THR A 4 6.60 -21.06 -2.06
C THR A 4 5.58 -20.44 -3.01
N LEU A 5 4.71 -21.27 -3.59
CA LEU A 5 3.66 -20.82 -4.51
C LEU A 5 2.73 -19.76 -3.88
N PRO A 6 2.10 -19.99 -2.71
CA PRO A 6 1.18 -19.00 -2.13
C PRO A 6 1.87 -17.68 -1.76
N ILE A 7 3.12 -17.73 -1.31
CA ILE A 7 3.90 -16.54 -0.96
C ILE A 7 4.19 -15.69 -2.21
N HIS A 8 4.61 -16.32 -3.31
CA HIS A 8 4.84 -15.59 -4.56
C HIS A 8 3.56 -15.04 -5.17
N THR A 9 2.45 -15.79 -5.09
CA THR A 9 1.13 -15.31 -5.53
C THR A 9 0.69 -14.10 -4.70
N LEU A 10 0.81 -14.14 -3.37
CA LEU A 10 0.49 -13.01 -2.51
C LEU A 10 1.36 -11.79 -2.82
N ASN A 11 2.67 -11.97 -2.96
CA ASN A 11 3.58 -10.88 -3.30
C ASN A 11 3.26 -10.26 -4.67
N ALA A 12 2.91 -11.08 -5.68
CA ALA A 12 2.50 -10.59 -6.98
C ALA A 12 1.19 -9.80 -6.92
N THR A 13 0.19 -10.31 -6.19
CA THR A 13 -1.09 -9.61 -5.98
C THR A 13 -0.89 -8.28 -5.27
N ILE A 14 -0.08 -8.24 -4.20
CA ILE A 14 0.28 -7.00 -3.50
C ILE A 14 0.95 -6.01 -4.47
N GLY A 15 1.92 -6.47 -5.26
CA GLY A 15 2.59 -5.65 -6.26
C GLY A 15 1.63 -5.04 -7.28
N ILE A 16 0.68 -5.83 -7.80
CA ILE A 16 -0.37 -5.35 -8.74
C ILE A 16 -1.23 -4.28 -8.06
N LEU A 17 -1.69 -4.53 -6.83
CA LEU A 17 -2.50 -3.55 -6.09
C LEU A 17 -1.72 -2.25 -5.83
N CYS A 18 -0.42 -2.31 -5.50
CA CYS A 18 0.43 -1.14 -5.36
C CYS A 18 0.57 -0.35 -6.66
N VAL A 19 0.68 -1.01 -7.82
CA VAL A 19 0.67 -0.35 -9.14
C VAL A 19 -0.67 0.33 -9.41
N ILE A 20 -1.80 -0.31 -9.07
CA ILE A 20 -3.12 0.29 -9.22
C ILE A 20 -3.26 1.53 -8.32
N ILE A 21 -2.83 1.46 -7.06
CA ILE A 21 -2.83 2.61 -6.14
C ILE A 21 -1.98 3.75 -6.72
N LEU A 22 -0.80 3.44 -7.26
CA LEU A 22 0.08 4.43 -7.87
C LEU A 22 -0.56 5.10 -9.09
N ALA A 23 -1.19 4.32 -9.97
CA ALA A 23 -1.88 4.83 -11.15
C ALA A 23 -3.07 5.71 -10.79
N LEU A 24 -3.88 5.29 -9.81
CA LEU A 24 -5.01 6.09 -9.31
C LEU A 24 -4.52 7.38 -8.65
N THR A 25 -3.46 7.32 -7.84
CA THR A 25 -2.90 8.50 -7.16
C THR A 25 -2.31 9.49 -8.17
N ALA A 26 -1.63 8.99 -9.20
CA ALA A 26 -1.09 9.81 -10.29
C ALA A 26 -2.18 10.45 -11.15
N HIS A 27 -3.23 9.71 -11.48
CA HIS A 27 -4.35 10.28 -12.20
C HIS A 27 -5.08 11.34 -11.34
N ALA A 28 -5.34 11.04 -10.07
CA ALA A 28 -5.95 11.96 -9.12
C ALA A 28 -5.12 13.24 -8.91
N SER A 29 -3.78 13.14 -8.86
CA SER A 29 -2.93 14.34 -8.75
C SER A 29 -3.04 15.20 -10.00
N THR A 30 -2.93 14.63 -11.21
CA THR A 30 -3.12 15.41 -12.45
C THR A 30 -4.50 16.06 -12.56
N LEU A 31 -5.53 15.40 -12.02
CA LEU A 31 -6.89 15.95 -11.99
C LEU A 31 -7.04 17.09 -10.99
N ALA A 32 -6.41 16.99 -9.82
CA ALA A 32 -6.38 18.06 -8.83
C ALA A 32 -5.64 19.30 -9.37
N ASP A 33 -4.56 19.09 -10.11
CA ASP A 33 -3.78 20.15 -10.76
C ASP A 33 -4.65 20.88 -11.79
N ALA A 34 -5.32 20.12 -12.66
CA ALA A 34 -6.23 20.67 -13.67
C ALA A 34 -7.47 21.38 -13.06
N LEU A 35 -7.89 21.00 -11.86
CA LEU A 35 -8.94 21.68 -11.13
C LEU A 35 -8.44 23.00 -10.55
N GLN A 36 -7.24 23.03 -10.00
CA GLN A 36 -6.65 24.25 -9.44
C GLN A 36 -6.40 25.32 -10.49
N ASP A 37 -5.93 24.93 -11.67
CA ASP A 37 -5.74 25.86 -12.80
C ASP A 37 -7.07 26.44 -13.30
N ALA A 38 -8.16 25.66 -13.22
CA ALA A 38 -9.50 26.11 -13.62
C ALA A 38 -10.18 26.98 -12.56
N ASP A 39 -9.78 26.90 -11.29
CA ASP A 39 -10.52 27.41 -10.14
C ASP A 39 -9.88 28.64 -9.47
N THR A 40 -8.90 29.28 -10.14
CA THR A 40 -8.14 30.43 -9.60
C THR A 40 -9.01 31.66 -9.25
N GLN A 41 -10.32 31.60 -9.52
CA GLN A 41 -11.28 32.68 -9.25
C GLN A 41 -12.41 32.30 -8.27
N SER A 42 -12.47 31.06 -7.76
CA SER A 42 -13.58 30.61 -6.91
C SER A 42 -13.21 30.62 -5.43
N ALA A 43 -14.17 30.98 -4.57
CA ALA A 43 -14.03 30.93 -3.11
C ALA A 43 -13.86 29.51 -2.54
N ASP A 44 -14.10 28.48 -3.35
CA ASP A 44 -14.02 27.06 -2.98
C ASP A 44 -12.67 26.41 -3.29
N ALA A 45 -11.65 27.20 -3.67
CA ALA A 45 -10.34 26.69 -4.07
C ALA A 45 -9.73 25.74 -3.02
N MET A 46 -9.15 24.65 -3.51
CA MET A 46 -8.51 23.65 -2.65
C MET A 46 -7.28 24.26 -1.94
N PRO A 47 -7.16 24.13 -0.60
CA PRO A 47 -5.97 24.58 0.12
C PRO A 47 -4.71 23.85 -0.37
N ALA A 48 -3.65 24.60 -0.66
CA ALA A 48 -2.40 24.05 -1.19
C ALA A 48 -1.77 23.00 -0.24
N ASP A 49 -1.86 23.24 1.07
CA ASP A 49 -1.30 22.36 2.11
C ASP A 49 -1.98 20.98 2.15
N VAL A 50 -3.28 20.95 1.89
CA VAL A 50 -4.10 19.71 1.83
C VAL A 50 -3.71 18.89 0.60
N ARG A 51 -3.40 19.56 -0.53
CA ARG A 51 -3.03 18.91 -1.80
C ARG A 51 -1.70 18.17 -1.69
N ALA A 52 -0.63 18.87 -1.30
CA ALA A 52 0.71 18.28 -1.24
C ALA A 52 0.75 17.08 -0.29
N THR A 53 0.29 17.29 0.95
CA THR A 53 0.37 16.27 2.01
C THR A 53 -0.42 15.00 1.68
N SER A 54 -1.61 15.15 1.09
CA SER A 54 -2.48 14.01 0.79
C SER A 54 -1.92 13.10 -0.30
N PHE A 55 -1.37 13.66 -1.37
CA PHE A 55 -0.86 12.86 -2.48
C PHE A 55 0.47 12.20 -2.13
N ASP A 56 1.39 12.91 -1.49
CA ASP A 56 2.69 12.35 -1.08
C ASP A 56 2.52 11.10 -0.22
N ILE A 57 1.53 11.12 0.66
CA ILE A 57 1.21 10.01 1.56
C ILE A 57 0.62 8.80 0.81
N LEU A 58 -0.13 9.01 -0.26
CA LEU A 58 -0.68 7.94 -1.11
C LEU A 58 0.34 7.41 -2.14
N TYR A 59 1.30 8.24 -2.57
CA TYR A 59 2.42 7.78 -3.40
C TYR A 59 3.33 6.81 -2.64
N TRP A 60 3.49 7.04 -1.35
CA TRP A 60 4.39 6.24 -0.51
C TRP A 60 4.09 4.73 -0.48
N PRO A 61 2.84 4.25 -0.26
CA PRO A 61 2.54 2.83 -0.34
C PRO A 61 2.55 2.29 -1.77
N GLY A 62 2.31 3.13 -2.78
CA GLY A 62 2.40 2.74 -4.20
C GLY A 62 3.84 2.42 -4.60
N VAL A 63 4.73 3.42 -4.56
CA VAL A 63 6.15 3.26 -4.91
C VAL A 63 6.85 2.33 -3.92
N GLY A 64 6.60 2.55 -2.63
CA GLY A 64 7.19 1.77 -1.55
C GLY A 64 6.85 0.29 -1.63
N GLY A 65 5.58 -0.05 -1.88
CA GLY A 65 5.15 -1.43 -2.01
C GLY A 65 5.79 -2.14 -3.20
N ILE A 66 5.99 -1.45 -4.34
CA ILE A 66 6.72 -2.01 -5.49
C ILE A 66 8.16 -2.33 -5.11
N VAL A 67 8.86 -1.39 -4.45
CA VAL A 67 10.24 -1.60 -3.99
C VAL A 67 10.32 -2.76 -3.01
N ASP A 68 9.39 -2.83 -2.05
CA ASP A 68 9.36 -3.88 -1.04
C ASP A 68 9.10 -5.26 -1.68
N CYS A 69 8.22 -5.35 -2.68
CA CYS A 69 7.98 -6.58 -3.45
C CYS A 69 9.21 -7.04 -4.24
N LEU A 70 9.97 -6.10 -4.83
CA LEU A 70 11.22 -6.41 -5.55
C LEU A 70 12.31 -6.88 -4.59
N LEU A 71 12.47 -6.21 -3.44
CA LEU A 71 13.39 -6.61 -2.39
C LEU A 71 13.05 -8.01 -1.88
N PHE A 72 11.77 -8.30 -1.68
CA PHE A 72 11.32 -9.63 -1.25
C PHE A 72 11.69 -10.72 -2.26
N ILE A 73 11.42 -10.49 -3.55
CA ILE A 73 11.84 -11.41 -4.63
C ILE A 73 13.35 -11.61 -4.63
N TRP A 74 14.11 -10.52 -4.51
CA TRP A 74 15.57 -10.57 -4.50
C TRP A 74 16.11 -11.41 -3.33
N VAL A 75 15.58 -11.22 -2.12
CA VAL A 75 15.95 -12.03 -0.94
C VAL A 75 15.56 -13.50 -1.12
N CYS A 76 14.40 -13.78 -1.72
CA CYS A 76 13.96 -15.16 -2.01
C CYS A 76 14.86 -15.86 -3.04
N VAL A 77 15.22 -15.18 -4.13
CA VAL A 77 16.10 -15.71 -5.18
C VAL A 77 17.52 -15.88 -4.67
N GLY A 78 18.02 -14.90 -3.89
CA GLY A 78 19.35 -14.91 -3.29
C GLY A 78 19.62 -16.14 -2.42
N ARG A 79 18.59 -16.68 -1.74
CA ARG A 79 18.65 -17.91 -0.93
C ARG A 79 19.29 -19.09 -1.66
N ARG A 80 19.09 -19.19 -2.99
CA ARG A 80 19.60 -20.33 -3.77
C ARG A 80 21.12 -20.30 -3.94
N LYS A 81 21.76 -19.13 -3.81
CA LYS A 81 23.20 -18.96 -4.08
C LYS A 81 24.05 -18.94 -2.80
N THR A 82 23.49 -18.55 -1.67
CA THR A 82 24.23 -18.46 -0.40
C THR A 82 24.10 -19.75 0.41
N THR A 83 25.21 -20.48 0.57
CA THR A 83 25.42 -21.55 1.58
C THR A 83 25.48 -21.03 3.03
N GLY A 84 25.11 -19.76 3.24
CA GLY A 84 25.25 -19.04 4.50
C GLY A 84 24.24 -19.43 5.59
N ASN A 85 24.49 -18.87 6.77
CA ASN A 85 23.72 -19.08 8.00
C ASN A 85 22.21 -18.83 7.80
N LYS A 86 21.40 -19.90 7.91
CA LYS A 86 19.94 -19.87 7.75
C LYS A 86 19.27 -18.80 8.62
N ARG A 87 19.80 -18.51 9.82
CA ARG A 87 19.24 -17.52 10.74
C ARG A 87 19.27 -16.10 10.15
N VAL A 88 20.37 -15.72 9.49
CA VAL A 88 20.52 -14.38 8.90
C VAL A 88 19.53 -14.19 7.76
N TRP A 89 19.37 -15.20 6.91
CA TRP A 89 18.40 -15.16 5.82
C TRP A 89 16.97 -15.04 6.34
N THR A 90 16.59 -15.83 7.34
CA THR A 90 15.24 -15.76 7.94
C THR A 90 14.99 -14.39 8.57
N ALA A 91 15.97 -13.82 9.27
CA ALA A 91 15.87 -12.47 9.83
C ALA A 91 15.68 -11.41 8.73
N ALA A 92 16.41 -11.52 7.61
CA ALA A 92 16.25 -10.62 6.47
C ALA A 92 14.86 -10.72 5.83
N VAL A 93 14.31 -11.93 5.66
CA VAL A 93 12.95 -12.11 5.13
C VAL A 93 11.90 -11.54 6.07
N LEU A 94 12.00 -11.81 7.38
CA LEU A 94 11.08 -11.26 8.37
C LEU A 94 11.15 -9.73 8.43
N PHE A 95 12.35 -9.16 8.31
CA PHE A 95 12.55 -7.73 8.23
C PHE A 95 11.81 -7.15 7.02
N VAL A 96 12.04 -7.64 5.80
CA VAL A 96 11.34 -7.15 4.61
C VAL A 96 9.83 -7.34 4.71
N ALA A 97 9.36 -8.51 5.17
CA ALA A 97 7.94 -8.78 5.35
C ALA A 97 7.28 -7.82 6.38
N SER A 98 8.01 -7.41 7.42
CA SER A 98 7.51 -6.42 8.38
C SER A 98 7.31 -5.03 7.75
N PHE A 99 8.21 -4.57 6.87
CA PHE A 99 8.04 -3.30 6.15
C PHE A 99 6.79 -3.32 5.26
N ILE A 100 6.54 -4.44 4.57
CA ILE A 100 5.37 -4.63 3.70
C ILE A 100 4.05 -4.52 4.50
N VAL A 101 4.05 -4.88 5.78
CA VAL A 101 2.88 -4.72 6.67
C VAL A 101 2.80 -3.32 7.27
N VAL A 102 3.90 -2.82 7.83
CA VAL A 102 3.92 -1.57 8.60
C VAL A 102 3.62 -0.36 7.72
N ARG A 103 4.14 -0.33 6.48
CA ARG A 103 3.95 0.82 5.58
C ARG A 103 2.47 1.08 5.23
N PRO A 104 1.71 0.12 4.65
CA PRO A 104 0.29 0.34 4.38
C PRO A 104 -0.50 0.57 5.67
N LEU A 105 -0.12 -0.03 6.80
CA LEU A 105 -0.79 0.21 8.09
C LEU A 105 -0.67 1.68 8.54
N VAL A 106 0.53 2.24 8.53
CA VAL A 106 0.78 3.64 8.93
C VAL A 106 0.03 4.60 8.02
N VAL A 107 0.09 4.37 6.70
CA VAL A 107 -0.62 5.21 5.72
C VAL A 107 -2.13 5.08 5.87
N LEU A 108 -2.64 3.88 6.12
CA LEU A 108 -4.07 3.65 6.36
C LEU A 108 -4.54 4.41 7.61
N ILE A 109 -3.84 4.29 8.74
CA ILE A 109 -4.16 5.00 9.98
C ILE A 109 -4.15 6.52 9.73
N TYR A 110 -3.09 7.03 9.10
CA TYR A 110 -2.98 8.46 8.80
C TYR A 110 -4.13 8.94 7.92
N THR A 111 -4.38 8.27 6.80
CA THR A 111 -5.41 8.69 5.83
C THR A 111 -6.82 8.64 6.43
N PHE A 112 -7.13 7.67 7.30
CA PHE A 112 -8.40 7.67 8.02
C PHE A 112 -8.50 8.79 9.07
N ALA A 113 -7.42 9.03 9.84
CA ALA A 113 -7.40 10.09 10.83
C ALA A 113 -7.57 11.47 10.19
N GLU A 114 -6.87 11.72 9.08
CA GLU A 114 -6.91 13.00 8.37
C GLU A 114 -8.23 13.19 7.62
N ASN A 115 -8.77 12.11 7.03
CA ASN A 115 -10.07 12.17 6.35
C ASN A 115 -11.21 12.48 7.35
N ALA A 116 -11.12 12.01 8.60
CA ALA A 116 -12.10 12.35 9.63
C ALA A 116 -12.08 13.84 10.01
N ARG A 117 -10.95 14.53 9.78
CA ARG A 117 -10.79 15.98 9.99
C ARG A 117 -11.17 16.81 8.76
N GLY A 118 -11.47 16.16 7.63
CA GLY A 118 -11.66 16.83 6.34
C GLY A 118 -10.37 17.36 5.71
N GLY A 119 -9.20 17.03 6.27
CA GLY A 119 -7.89 17.51 5.83
C GLY A 119 -7.29 16.74 4.66
N THR A 120 -8.10 15.97 3.92
CA THR A 120 -7.66 15.17 2.76
C THR A 120 -8.26 15.70 1.47
N VAL A 121 -7.57 15.45 0.35
CA VAL A 121 -8.12 15.71 -1.00
C VAL A 121 -9.48 15.02 -1.18
N GLU A 122 -9.58 13.77 -0.70
CA GLU A 122 -10.84 13.01 -0.73
C GLU A 122 -11.94 13.75 0.06
N GLY A 123 -11.66 14.16 1.30
CA GLY A 123 -12.62 14.87 2.15
C GLY A 123 -13.11 16.16 1.51
N TRP A 124 -12.20 16.99 0.98
CA TRP A 124 -12.56 18.21 0.27
C TRP A 124 -13.34 17.93 -1.02
N ALA A 125 -12.94 16.92 -1.79
CA ALA A 125 -13.60 16.55 -3.04
C ALA A 125 -15.02 16.03 -2.80
N CYS A 126 -15.22 15.18 -1.80
CA CYS A 126 -16.49 14.55 -1.50
C CYS A 126 -17.49 15.47 -0.77
N MET A 127 -17.05 16.55 -0.10
CA MET A 127 -17.96 17.48 0.57
C MET A 127 -18.74 18.40 -0.37
N ALA A 128 -18.32 18.57 -1.62
CA ALA A 128 -18.94 19.52 -2.54
C ALA A 128 -20.05 18.95 -3.43
N ASP A 129 -20.51 17.73 -3.15
CA ASP A 129 -21.40 16.97 -4.04
C ASP A 129 -22.82 17.55 -4.17
N GLY A 130 -23.19 18.55 -3.35
CA GLY A 130 -24.53 19.14 -3.34
C GLY A 130 -24.77 20.28 -4.34
N SER A 131 -23.75 21.09 -4.66
CA SER A 131 -23.97 22.43 -5.24
C SER A 131 -23.63 22.55 -6.72
N THR A 132 -22.84 21.62 -7.28
CA THR A 132 -22.22 21.76 -8.62
C THR A 132 -22.51 20.58 -9.55
N ALA A 133 -23.57 19.82 -9.27
CA ALA A 133 -23.81 18.51 -9.88
C ALA A 133 -23.96 18.47 -11.43
N GLY A 134 -24.00 19.61 -12.13
CA GLY A 134 -24.20 19.69 -13.58
C GLY A 134 -23.07 20.31 -14.41
N ASN A 135 -22.00 20.85 -13.81
CA ASN A 135 -20.90 21.46 -14.58
C ASN A 135 -19.68 20.52 -14.71
N ALA A 136 -18.80 20.80 -15.69
CA ALA A 136 -17.59 20.00 -15.93
C ALA A 136 -16.68 19.91 -14.71
N TRP A 137 -16.66 20.97 -13.90
CA TRP A 137 -15.91 21.05 -12.64
C TRP A 137 -16.43 20.03 -11.60
N GLY A 138 -17.75 19.98 -11.37
CA GLY A 138 -18.37 19.02 -10.46
C GLY A 138 -18.17 17.57 -10.91
N MET A 139 -18.16 17.31 -12.23
CA MET A 139 -17.80 15.98 -12.74
C MET A 139 -16.36 15.58 -12.38
N ARG A 140 -15.38 16.46 -12.59
CA ARG A 140 -13.97 16.20 -12.22
C ARG A 140 -13.80 16.00 -10.72
N LYS A 141 -14.48 16.82 -9.90
CA LYS A 141 -14.43 16.70 -8.44
C LYS A 141 -14.99 15.37 -7.93
N ARG A 142 -16.08 14.86 -8.53
CA ARG A 142 -16.61 13.52 -8.25
C ARG A 142 -15.65 12.40 -8.61
N VAL A 143 -14.97 12.51 -9.76
CA VAL A 143 -13.93 11.55 -10.15
C VAL A 143 -12.79 11.56 -9.14
N LEU A 144 -12.33 12.74 -8.71
CA LEU A 144 -11.28 12.88 -7.70
C LEU A 144 -11.68 12.24 -6.35
N CYS A 145 -12.90 12.49 -5.89
CA CYS A 145 -13.47 11.85 -4.69
C CYS A 145 -13.49 10.32 -4.83
N ARG A 146 -13.98 9.81 -5.96
CA ARG A 146 -14.07 8.36 -6.23
C ARG A 146 -12.69 7.71 -6.28
N GLU A 147 -11.73 8.32 -6.94
CA GLU A 147 -10.37 7.79 -7.08
C GLU A 147 -9.59 7.83 -5.78
N GLY A 148 -9.65 8.95 -5.04
CA GLY A 148 -9.04 9.05 -3.71
C GLY A 148 -9.60 8.01 -2.75
N ARG A 149 -10.93 7.85 -2.74
CA ARG A 149 -11.61 6.81 -1.95
C ARG A 149 -11.16 5.42 -2.38
N ALA A 150 -11.13 5.12 -3.68
CA ALA A 150 -10.70 3.83 -4.19
C ALA A 150 -9.25 3.52 -3.79
N ALA A 151 -8.32 4.47 -3.95
CA ALA A 151 -6.93 4.31 -3.56
C ALA A 151 -6.78 3.99 -2.07
N ARG A 152 -7.51 4.70 -1.19
CA ARG A 152 -7.52 4.45 0.24
C ARG A 152 -8.07 3.06 0.58
N TRP A 153 -9.19 2.65 -0.01
CA TRP A 153 -9.78 1.34 0.27
C TRP A 153 -8.95 0.17 -0.28
N LEU A 154 -8.17 0.38 -1.35
CA LEU A 154 -7.23 -0.62 -1.86
C LEU A 154 -6.05 -0.90 -0.92
N LEU A 155 -5.75 0.00 0.03
CA LEU A 155 -4.75 -0.28 1.07
C LEU A 155 -5.19 -1.40 2.03
N VAL A 156 -6.49 -1.62 2.20
CA VAL A 156 -7.02 -2.69 3.06
C VAL A 156 -6.65 -4.09 2.52
N PRO A 157 -6.97 -4.47 1.27
CA PRO A 157 -6.54 -5.76 0.73
C PRO A 157 -5.01 -5.88 0.63
N VAL A 158 -4.28 -4.78 0.41
CA VAL A 158 -2.80 -4.78 0.49
C VAL A 158 -2.34 -5.18 1.89
N LEU A 159 -2.88 -4.55 2.93
CA LEU A 159 -2.55 -4.84 4.33
C LEU A 159 -2.93 -6.28 4.71
N VAL A 160 -4.12 -6.75 4.32
CA VAL A 160 -4.55 -8.13 4.57
C VAL A 160 -3.62 -9.13 3.87
N GLY A 161 -3.27 -8.88 2.60
CA GLY A 161 -2.31 -9.70 1.86
C GLY A 161 -0.94 -9.72 2.51
N ALA A 162 -0.45 -8.57 2.97
CA ALA A 162 0.84 -8.42 3.66
C ALA A 162 0.88 -9.21 4.97
N VAL A 163 -0.16 -9.09 5.81
CA VAL A 163 -0.29 -9.85 7.06
C VAL A 163 -0.37 -11.34 6.79
N GLY A 164 -1.14 -11.75 5.77
CA GLY A 164 -1.20 -13.15 5.34
C GLY A 164 0.17 -13.69 4.92
N MET A 165 0.93 -12.91 4.13
CA MET A 165 2.27 -13.28 3.71
C MET A 165 3.24 -13.42 4.90
N LEU A 166 3.23 -12.46 5.84
CA LEU A 166 4.03 -12.54 7.06
C LEU A 166 3.66 -13.78 7.89
N GLY A 167 2.35 -14.06 8.02
CA GLY A 167 1.84 -15.26 8.68
C GLY A 167 2.35 -16.55 8.03
N CYS A 168 2.36 -16.64 6.70
CA CYS A 168 2.92 -17.78 5.98
C CYS A 168 4.42 -17.98 6.23
N VAL A 169 5.20 -16.89 6.28
CA VAL A 169 6.65 -16.95 6.59
C VAL A 169 6.87 -17.45 8.01
N CYS A 170 6.18 -16.88 8.99
CA CYS A 170 6.27 -17.28 10.40
C CYS A 170 5.84 -18.75 10.61
N TRP A 171 4.77 -19.18 9.94
CA TRP A 171 4.29 -20.55 10.00
C TRP A 171 5.32 -21.54 9.45
N GLY A 172 5.94 -21.22 8.31
CA GLY A 172 6.98 -22.06 7.71
C GLY A 172 8.18 -22.27 8.64
N GLU A 173 8.61 -21.22 9.32
CA GLU A 173 9.70 -21.28 10.31
C GLU A 173 9.32 -22.09 11.55
N TRP A 174 8.10 -21.89 12.06
CA TRP A 174 7.60 -22.64 13.21
C TRP A 174 7.57 -24.15 12.93
N VAL A 175 7.00 -24.55 11.80
CA VAL A 175 6.93 -25.97 11.41
C VAL A 175 8.33 -26.55 11.20
N GLY A 176 9.26 -25.76 10.66
CA GLY A 176 10.66 -26.15 10.51
C GLY A 176 11.34 -26.49 11.84
N ARG A 177 11.14 -25.65 12.88
CA ARG A 177 11.73 -25.86 14.21
C ARG A 177 11.24 -27.13 14.89
N LYS A 178 9.94 -27.44 14.78
CA LYS A 178 9.36 -28.66 15.39
C LYS A 178 10.04 -29.93 14.88
N LYS A 179 10.28 -30.01 13.56
CA LYS A 179 10.94 -31.18 12.94
C LYS A 179 12.38 -31.39 13.41
N THR A 180 13.12 -30.31 13.68
CA THR A 180 14.49 -30.41 14.19
C THR A 180 14.51 -30.95 15.63
N ALA A 181 13.59 -30.48 16.48
CA ALA A 181 13.49 -30.94 17.87
C ALA A 181 13.11 -32.42 17.99
N GLU A 182 12.21 -32.92 17.13
CA GLU A 182 11.83 -34.35 17.13
C GLU A 182 12.97 -35.26 16.66
N GLY A 183 13.84 -34.78 15.75
CA GLY A 183 14.99 -35.54 15.26
C GLY A 183 16.11 -35.72 16.29
N GLU A 184 16.26 -34.77 17.22
CA GLU A 184 17.30 -34.82 18.28
C GLU A 184 16.87 -35.66 19.50
N GLY A 185 15.57 -35.90 19.70
CA GLY A 185 15.07 -36.71 20.81
C GLY A 185 15.08 -38.23 20.58
N LEU A 186 15.47 -38.68 19.38
CA LEU A 186 15.48 -40.09 18.94
C LEU A 186 16.91 -40.66 18.81
N SER A 187 17.93 -39.89 19.16
CA SER A 187 19.35 -40.30 19.16
C SER A 187 19.90 -40.40 20.57
#